data_AF-A0A1D7U3M6-F1
#
_entry.id   AF-A0A1D7U3M6-F1
#
_cell.length_a   1.000
_cell.length_b   1.000
_cell.length_c   1.000
_cell.angle_alpha   90.00
_cell.angle_beta   90.00
_cell.angle_gamma   90.00
#
_symmetry.space_group_name_H-M   'P 1'
#
loop_
_entity.id
_entity.type
_entity.pdbx_description
1 polymer ?
#
loop_
_entity_poly.entity_id
_entity_poly.type
_entity_poly.pdbx_seq_one_letter_code
_entity_poly.pdbx_strand_id
1 'polypeptide(L)' 'MAGAAGWIAARADLARKMNDMLVQTYTVIPLVDRGNISGAAKSLDGVSMNPWDSELWDVAGWSRAR' A
#
# COMPACT_ATOMS: atom_id res chain seq x y z
N MET A 1 5.42 25.49 2.81
CA MET A 1 5.54 24.04 2.50
C MET A 1 6.84 23.37 3.02
N ALA A 2 7.82 24.09 3.57
CA ALA A 2 9.12 23.52 3.99
C ALA A 2 9.14 22.69 5.29
N GLY A 3 8.05 22.67 6.08
CA GLY A 3 7.98 21.88 7.32
C GLY A 3 7.57 20.41 7.13
N ALA A 4 6.99 20.06 5.98
CA ALA A 4 6.35 18.76 5.80
C ALA A 4 7.34 17.59 5.57
N ALA A 5 8.45 17.85 4.88
CA ALA A 5 9.45 16.84 4.56
C ALA A 5 10.28 16.41 5.79
N GLY A 6 10.48 17.31 6.76
CA GLY A 6 11.24 16.99 7.97
C GLY A 6 10.50 16.05 8.93
N TRP A 7 9.19 16.25 9.13
CA TRP A 7 8.42 15.40 10.04
C TRP A 7 8.19 13.99 9.48
N ILE A 8 8.03 13.84 8.15
CA ILE A 8 7.83 12.52 7.55
C ILE A 8 9.10 11.67 7.69
N ALA A 9 10.28 12.27 7.54
CA ALA A 9 11.56 11.60 7.74
C ALA A 9 11.72 11.15 9.21
N ALA A 10 11.46 12.04 10.17
CA ALA A 10 11.53 11.69 11.59
C ALA A 10 10.56 10.56 11.97
N ARG A 11 9.36 10.52 11.36
CA ARG A 11 8.40 9.42 11.57
C ARG A 11 8.86 8.12 10.92
N ALA A 12 9.42 8.18 9.72
CA ALA A 12 9.99 7.00 9.08
C ALA A 12 11.11 6.39 9.93
N ASP A 13 11.97 7.23 10.52
CA ASP A 13 13.04 6.79 11.41
C ASP A 13 12.51 6.09 12.66
N LEU A 14 11.46 6.64 13.28
CA LEU A 14 10.79 6.02 14.41
C LEU A 14 10.15 4.68 14.04
N ALA A 15 9.45 4.62 12.90
CA ALA A 15 8.81 3.39 12.43
C ALA A 15 9.84 2.27 12.16
N ARG A 16 11.01 2.60 11.60
CA ARG A 16 12.10 1.61 11.41
C ARG A 16 12.61 1.06 12.74
N LYS A 17 12.85 1.93 13.74
CA LYS A 17 13.27 1.48 15.08
C LYS A 17 12.24 0.54 15.73
N MET A 18 10.95 0.84 15.59
CA MET A 18 9.87 -0.01 16.12
C MET A 18 9.80 -1.35 15.38
N ASN A 19 9.97 -1.35 14.05
CA ASN A 19 10.07 -2.57 13.26
C ASN A 19 11.25 -3.44 13.72
N ASP A 20 12.43 -2.85 13.90
CA ASP A 20 13.63 -3.57 14.33
C ASP A 20 13.41 -4.27 15.66
N MET A 21 12.72 -3.62 16.62
CA MET A 21 12.36 -4.25 17.89
C MET A 21 11.52 -5.52 17.69
N LEU A 22 10.49 -5.50 16.83
CA LEU A 22 9.60 -6.65 16.60
C LEU A 22 10.29 -7.82 15.88
N VAL A 23 11.17 -7.49 14.92
CA VAL A 23 11.93 -8.49 14.16
C VAL A 23 13.01 -9.13 15.04
N GLN A 24 13.72 -8.33 15.84
CA GLN A 24 14.79 -8.81 16.72
C GLN A 24 14.27 -9.64 17.91
N THR A 25 13.02 -9.43 18.35
CA THR A 25 12.39 -10.29 19.37
C THR A 25 11.75 -11.55 18.78
N TYR A 26 11.88 -11.78 17.47
CA TYR A 26 11.27 -12.91 16.74
C TYR A 26 9.75 -13.04 16.94
N THR A 27 9.09 -11.95 17.34
CA THR A 27 7.63 -11.91 17.50
C THR A 27 6.95 -11.85 16.14
N VAL A 28 7.61 -11.21 15.16
CA VAL A 28 7.19 -11.17 13.76
C VAL A 28 8.35 -11.64 12.90
N ILE A 29 8.13 -12.74 12.16
CA ILE A 29 9.12 -13.28 11.21
C ILE A 29 8.62 -12.94 9.80
N PRO A 30 9.24 -11.97 9.10
CA PRO A 30 8.87 -11.68 7.72
C PRO A 30 9.28 -12.86 6.82
N LEU A 31 8.35 -13.34 6.00
CA LEU A 31 8.59 -14.46 5.10
C LEU A 31 8.82 -13.97 3.66
N VAL A 32 7.77 -13.42 3.07
CA VAL A 32 7.76 -12.92 1.69
C VAL A 32 6.74 -11.79 1.57
N ASP A 33 7.04 -10.83 0.70
CA ASP A 33 6.02 -9.90 0.21
C ASP A 33 5.15 -10.61 -0.83
N ARG A 34 3.83 -10.47 -0.71
CA ARG A 34 2.87 -11.10 -1.64
C ARG A 34 2.33 -10.05 -2.58
N GLY A 35 2.70 -10.16 -3.86
CA GLY A 35 2.14 -9.30 -4.89
C GLY A 35 0.62 -9.44 -4.98
N ASN A 36 -0.07 -8.31 -5.13
CA ASN A 36 -1.50 -8.26 -5.41
C ASN A 36 -1.73 -8.53 -6.90
N ILE A 37 -2.47 -9.59 -7.23
CA ILE A 37 -2.79 -9.96 -8.61
C ILE A 37 -4.30 -9.93 -8.75
N SER A 38 -4.80 -9.03 -9.60
CA SER A 38 -6.22 -8.95 -9.95
C SER A 38 -6.40 -8.79 -11.45
N GLY A 39 -7.45 -9.44 -11.98
CA GLY A 39 -7.83 -9.35 -13.39
C GLY A 39 -8.98 -8.36 -13.58
N ALA A 40 -8.78 -7.36 -14.44
CA ALA A 40 -9.85 -6.47 -14.91
C ALA A 40 -10.31 -6.87 -16.31
N ALA A 41 -11.61 -6.70 -16.59
CA ALA A 41 -12.13 -6.89 -17.94
C ALA A 41 -11.52 -5.85 -18.89
N LYS A 42 -11.13 -6.27 -20.11
CA LYS A 42 -10.57 -5.34 -21.13
C LYS A 42 -11.55 -4.25 -21.57
N SER A 43 -12.84 -4.46 -21.32
CA SER A 43 -13.92 -3.52 -21.63
C SER A 43 -14.31 -2.62 -20.45
N LEU A 44 -13.51 -2.61 -19.38
CA LEU A 44 -13.71 -1.81 -18.18
C LEU A 44 -12.57 -0.79 -18.06
N ASP A 45 -12.92 0.49 -17.95
CA ASP A 45 -11.98 1.60 -17.79
C ASP A 45 -12.08 2.19 -16.37
N GLY A 46 -11.01 2.83 -15.92
CA GLY A 46 -10.93 3.50 -14.62
C GLY A 46 -10.51 2.61 -13.44
N VAL A 47 -10.10 1.36 -13.69
CA VAL A 47 -9.64 0.45 -12.61
C VAL A 47 -8.27 0.90 -12.09
N SER A 48 -8.19 1.22 -10.80
CA SER A 48 -6.95 1.54 -10.10
C SER A 48 -6.64 0.49 -9.04
N MET A 49 -5.55 -0.25 -9.24
CA MET A 49 -5.14 -1.28 -8.27
C MET A 49 -4.52 -0.63 -7.04
N ASN A 50 -4.98 -1.04 -5.86
CA ASN A 50 -4.39 -0.66 -4.59
C ASN A 50 -4.10 -1.92 -3.74
N PRO A 51 -3.06 -1.91 -2.88
CA PRO A 51 -2.75 -3.03 -1.99
C PRO A 51 -3.37 -2.91 -0.58
N TRP A 52 -4.14 -1.86 -0.31
CA TRP A 52 -4.63 -1.49 1.03
C TRP A 52 -6.10 -1.84 1.29
N ASP A 53 -6.88 -2.05 0.24
CA ASP A 53 -8.32 -2.30 0.24
C ASP A 53 -8.69 -3.25 -0.90
N SER A 54 -9.97 -3.57 -1.02
CA SER A 54 -10.54 -4.38 -2.09
C SER A 54 -10.35 -3.69 -3.45
N GLU A 55 -10.36 -4.50 -4.51
CA GLU A 55 -10.26 -4.07 -5.90
C GLU A 55 -11.40 -3.14 -6.34
N LEU A 56 -12.44 -2.97 -5.51
CA LEU A 56 -13.63 -2.16 -5.76
C LEU A 56 -13.63 -0.80 -5.03
N TRP A 57 -12.54 -0.43 -4.36
CA TRP A 57 -12.47 0.78 -3.53
C TRP A 57 -12.84 2.09 -4.27
N ASP A 58 -12.58 2.18 -5.58
CA ASP A 58 -12.89 3.35 -6.42
C ASP A 58 -13.94 3.06 -7.51
N VAL A 59 -14.79 2.04 -7.31
CA VAL A 59 -15.77 1.57 -8.32
C VAL A 59 -16.66 2.68 -8.91
N ALA A 60 -16.88 3.77 -8.17
CA ALA A 60 -17.63 4.93 -8.65
C ALA A 60 -16.98 5.63 -9.87
N GLY A 61 -15.68 5.48 -10.06
CA GLY A 61 -14.93 6.03 -11.21
C GLY A 61 -14.97 5.14 -12.45
N TRP A 62 -15.58 3.96 -12.37
CA TRP A 62 -15.50 2.98 -13.44
C TRP A 62 -16.50 3.26 -14.56
N SER A 63 -16.11 2.94 -15.78
CA SER A 63 -16.99 3.06 -16.94
C SER A 63 -16.70 1.98 -17.97
N ARG A 64 -17.64 1.76 -18.89
CA ARG A 64 -17.43 0.85 -20.02
C ARG A 64 -16.46 1.50 -21.01
N ALA A 65 -15.36 0.80 -21.30
CA ALA A 65 -14.45 1.19 -22.37
C ALA A 65 -15.23 1.18 -23.71
N ARG A 66 -15.10 2.26 -24.49
CA ARG A 66 -15.75 2.41 -25.79
C ARG A 66 -15.06 1.58 -26.87
#